data_AF-A0A7C4N3R8-F1
#
_entry.id   AF-A0A7C4N3R8-F1
#
_cell.length_a   1.000
_cell.length_b   1.000
_cell.length_c   1.000
_cell.angle_alpha   90.00
_cell.angle_beta   90.00
_cell.angle_gamma   90.00
#
_symmetry.space_group_name_H-M   'P 1'
#
loop_
_entity.id
_entity.type
_entity.pdbx_description
1 polymer ?
#
loop_
_entity_poly.entity_id
_entity_poly.type
_entity_poly.pdbx_seq_one_letter_code
_entity_poly.pdbx_strand_id
1 'polypeptide(L)'
;MKTFDSYIMSLAKVIATERKSHGISQEYLAELCDVHRNSIAMIELGKSDPTIVTFTNICLAFGISRLIIDHINCLLYMATDGIKSSPLDHSTVNNNIGFFIDSLRQRYDLSRERLSMHTGIHRNTIDRIENAKVTARVSTIIELYRYFRVTEAFTSHVTYDHQNDCTVYGVTLRCIDKNKKNNTLLVNDRQSVMHE
;
A
#
# COMPACT_ATOMS: atom_id res chain seq x y z
N MET A 1 2.40 20.30 9.88
CA MET A 1 1.45 19.57 9.01
C MET A 1 1.35 18.15 9.55
N LYS A 2 0.16 17.60 9.82
CA LYS A 2 0.05 16.24 10.36
C LYS A 2 0.60 15.27 9.30
N THR A 3 1.43 14.31 9.68
CA THR A 3 2.07 13.33 8.77
C THR A 3 1.06 12.63 7.85
N PHE A 4 -0.18 12.43 8.34
CA PHE A 4 -1.30 11.88 7.58
C PHE A 4 -1.66 12.69 6.33
N ASP A 5 -1.73 14.01 6.45
CA ASP A 5 -2.13 14.87 5.33
C ASP A 5 -1.11 14.78 4.18
N SER A 6 0.17 14.59 4.51
CA SER A 6 1.23 14.41 3.51
C SER A 6 1.04 13.12 2.70
N TYR A 7 0.73 12.01 3.36
CA TYR A 7 0.48 10.74 2.68
C TYR A 7 -0.74 10.79 1.78
N ILE A 8 -1.84 11.39 2.24
CA ILE A 8 -3.05 11.53 1.43
C ILE A 8 -2.80 12.43 0.22
N MET A 9 -2.05 13.52 0.38
CA MET A 9 -1.66 14.37 -0.74
C MET A 9 -0.70 13.66 -1.71
N SER A 10 0.23 12.84 -1.22
CA SER A 10 1.09 12.03 -2.09
C SER A 10 0.27 11.01 -2.87
N LEU A 11 -0.64 10.30 -2.19
CA LEU A 11 -1.54 9.33 -2.80
C LEU A 11 -2.39 9.97 -3.90
N ALA A 12 -3.00 11.12 -3.59
CA ALA A 12 -3.83 11.88 -4.51
C ALA A 12 -3.07 12.24 -5.80
N LYS A 13 -1.83 12.73 -5.66
CA LYS A 13 -0.96 13.08 -6.78
C LYS A 13 -0.60 11.87 -7.64
N VAL A 14 -0.25 10.75 -7.02
CA VAL A 14 0.12 9.54 -7.76
C VAL A 14 -1.09 9.00 -8.54
N ILE A 15 -2.24 8.87 -7.89
CA ILE A 15 -3.48 8.40 -8.56
C ILE A 15 -3.85 9.31 -9.73
N ALA A 16 -3.82 10.63 -9.54
CA ALA A 16 -4.14 11.58 -10.60
C ALA A 16 -3.13 11.54 -11.76
N THR A 17 -1.86 11.28 -11.46
CA THR A 17 -0.79 11.16 -12.47
C THR A 17 -0.98 9.89 -13.29
N GLU A 18 -1.22 8.75 -12.64
CA GLU A 18 -1.46 7.48 -13.32
C GLU A 18 -2.75 7.51 -14.14
N ARG A 19 -3.83 8.09 -13.62
CA ARG A 19 -5.06 8.24 -14.39
C ARG A 19 -4.82 9.00 -15.70
N LYS A 20 -4.05 10.08 -15.64
CA LYS A 20 -3.71 10.91 -16.80
C LYS A 20 -2.76 10.19 -17.76
N SER A 21 -1.77 9.44 -17.25
CA SER A 21 -0.84 8.66 -18.09
C SER A 21 -1.57 7.58 -18.88
N HIS A 22 -2.62 6.98 -18.30
CA HIS A 22 -3.51 6.04 -18.98
C HIS A 22 -4.57 6.69 -19.88
N GLY A 23 -4.68 8.03 -19.90
CA GLY A 23 -5.63 8.74 -20.75
C GLY A 23 -7.11 8.50 -20.43
N ILE A 24 -7.44 8.07 -19.20
CA ILE A 24 -8.82 7.75 -18.81
C ILE A 24 -9.49 8.86 -17.99
N SER A 25 -10.82 8.93 -18.05
CA SER A 25 -11.60 9.89 -17.26
C SER A 25 -11.73 9.42 -15.80
N GLN A 26 -12.08 10.36 -14.89
CA GLN A 26 -12.39 10.01 -13.50
C GLN A 26 -13.62 9.10 -13.41
N GLU A 27 -14.61 9.30 -14.30
CA GLU A 27 -15.79 8.45 -14.41
C GLU A 27 -15.40 7.01 -14.74
N TYR A 28 -14.58 6.83 -15.78
CA TYR A 28 -14.16 5.50 -16.21
C TYR A 28 -13.31 4.80 -15.15
N LEU A 29 -12.43 5.52 -14.46
CA LEU A 29 -11.70 4.94 -13.31
C LEU A 29 -12.66 4.52 -12.18
N ALA A 30 -13.70 5.30 -11.92
CA ALA A 30 -14.69 4.99 -10.89
C ALA A 30 -15.46 3.71 -11.23
N GLU A 31 -15.87 3.56 -12.49
CA GLU A 31 -16.46 2.31 -13.02
C GLU A 31 -15.50 1.13 -12.88
N LEU A 32 -14.24 1.29 -13.28
CA LEU A 32 -13.22 0.23 -13.17
C LEU A 32 -12.97 -0.21 -11.72
N CYS A 33 -13.22 0.66 -10.72
CA CYS A 33 -12.97 0.39 -9.31
C CYS A 33 -14.23 0.04 -8.52
N ASP A 34 -15.40 -0.01 -9.17
CA ASP A 34 -16.72 -0.16 -8.56
C ASP A 34 -16.98 0.88 -7.44
N VAL A 35 -16.74 2.17 -7.75
CA VAL A 35 -17.00 3.28 -6.83
C VAL A 35 -17.76 4.40 -7.51
N HIS A 36 -18.43 5.24 -6.71
CA HIS A 36 -19.07 6.44 -7.23
C HIS A 36 -18.03 7.44 -7.77
N ARG A 37 -18.30 8.09 -8.91
CA ARG A 37 -17.40 9.07 -9.56
C ARG A 37 -16.84 10.14 -8.63
N ASN A 38 -17.68 10.67 -7.73
CA ASN A 38 -17.28 11.73 -6.79
C ASN A 38 -16.18 11.25 -5.85
N SER A 39 -16.09 9.94 -5.59
CA SER A 39 -15.03 9.34 -4.77
C SER A 39 -13.67 9.56 -5.40
N ILE A 40 -13.52 9.27 -6.70
CA ILE A 40 -12.25 9.47 -7.43
C ILE A 40 -11.86 10.95 -7.42
N ALA A 41 -12.80 11.85 -7.72
CA ALA A 41 -12.53 13.29 -7.69
C ALA A 41 -12.06 13.76 -6.31
N MET A 42 -12.70 13.32 -5.22
CA MET A 42 -12.31 13.70 -3.86
C MET A 42 -10.98 13.09 -3.43
N ILE A 43 -10.65 11.89 -3.90
CA ILE A 43 -9.35 11.25 -3.67
C ILE A 43 -8.24 12.02 -4.40
N GLU A 44 -8.39 12.33 -5.69
CA GLU A 44 -7.39 13.07 -6.47
C GLU A 44 -7.16 14.50 -5.97
N LEU A 45 -8.15 15.08 -5.26
CA LEU A 45 -8.01 16.37 -4.59
C LEU A 45 -7.37 16.29 -3.20
N GLY A 46 -7.08 15.08 -2.71
CA GLY A 46 -6.58 14.85 -1.34
C GLY A 46 -7.60 15.20 -0.24
N LYS A 47 -8.88 15.32 -0.60
CA LYS A 47 -9.97 15.66 0.33
C LYS A 47 -10.67 14.44 0.93
N SER A 48 -10.32 13.24 0.44
CA SER A 48 -10.86 11.97 0.92
C SER A 48 -9.74 10.99 1.15
N ASP A 49 -9.78 10.32 2.30
CA ASP A 49 -8.94 9.17 2.61
C ASP A 49 -9.67 7.89 2.16
N PRO A 50 -9.22 7.26 1.05
CA PRO A 50 -9.90 6.08 0.53
C PRO A 50 -9.82 4.91 1.50
N THR A 51 -10.75 3.98 1.35
CA THR A 51 -10.61 2.69 2.01
C THR A 51 -9.50 1.87 1.36
N ILE A 52 -8.92 0.93 2.08
CA ILE A 52 -7.89 0.05 1.54
C ILE A 52 -8.42 -0.80 0.36
N VAL A 53 -9.71 -1.15 0.37
CA VAL A 53 -10.39 -1.82 -0.75
C VAL A 53 -10.43 -0.93 -1.99
N THR A 54 -10.95 0.29 -1.84
CA THR A 54 -10.99 1.25 -2.96
C THR A 54 -9.60 1.49 -3.53
N PHE A 55 -8.61 1.70 -2.66
CA PHE A 55 -7.24 1.92 -3.09
C PHE A 55 -6.63 0.70 -3.79
N THR A 56 -6.92 -0.50 -3.29
CA THR A 56 -6.53 -1.75 -3.94
C THR A 56 -7.10 -1.84 -5.34
N ASN A 57 -8.40 -1.58 -5.51
CA ASN A 57 -9.04 -1.67 -6.82
C ASN A 57 -8.50 -0.61 -7.80
N ILE A 58 -8.13 0.57 -7.31
CA ILE A 58 -7.39 1.57 -8.12
C ILE A 58 -6.03 1.02 -8.56
N CYS A 59 -5.28 0.38 -7.66
CA CYS A 59 -4.00 -0.23 -8.01
C CYS A 59 -4.17 -1.29 -9.10
N LEU A 60 -5.17 -2.15 -8.97
CA LEU A 60 -5.47 -3.21 -9.95
C LEU A 60 -5.92 -2.64 -11.30
N ALA A 61 -6.71 -1.57 -11.32
CA ALA A 61 -7.14 -0.91 -12.56
C ALA A 61 -5.96 -0.33 -13.35
N PHE A 62 -4.92 0.15 -12.65
CA PHE A 62 -3.71 0.67 -13.26
C PHE A 62 -2.64 -0.40 -13.55
N GLY A 63 -2.76 -1.60 -12.98
CA GLY A 63 -1.69 -2.60 -13.06
C GLY A 63 -0.50 -2.24 -12.17
N ILE A 64 -0.76 -1.61 -11.02
CA ILE A 64 0.27 -1.31 -10.04
C ILE A 64 0.65 -2.60 -9.32
N SER A 65 1.90 -3.02 -9.48
CA SER A 65 2.45 -4.24 -8.87
C SER A 65 2.99 -3.98 -7.46
N ARG A 66 3.47 -2.76 -7.20
CA ARG A 66 4.26 -2.41 -6.03
C ARG A 66 3.97 -0.98 -5.56
N LEU A 67 3.75 -0.82 -4.26
CA LEU A 67 3.72 0.45 -3.54
C LEU A 67 5.01 0.57 -2.72
N ILE A 68 5.70 1.70 -2.89
CA ILE A 68 6.87 2.08 -2.11
C ILE A 68 6.47 3.22 -1.17
N ILE A 69 6.82 3.10 0.10
CA ILE A 69 6.42 3.99 1.19
C ILE A 69 7.67 4.61 1.80
N ASP A 70 7.82 5.92 1.61
CA ASP A 70 8.84 6.71 2.27
C ASP A 70 8.28 7.28 3.58
N HIS A 71 8.72 6.71 4.71
CA HIS A 71 8.32 7.15 6.04
C HIS A 71 9.01 8.42 6.54
N ILE A 72 10.12 8.80 5.93
CA ILE A 72 10.87 10.00 6.29
C ILE A 72 10.20 11.21 5.64
N ASN A 73 9.99 11.13 4.32
CA ASN A 73 9.39 12.22 3.55
C ASN A 73 7.87 12.15 3.46
N CYS A 74 7.25 11.08 3.99
CA CYS A 74 5.82 10.83 3.93
C CYS A 74 5.29 10.85 2.48
N LEU A 75 6.01 10.13 1.60
CA LEU A 75 5.72 10.01 0.16
C LEU A 75 5.38 8.57 -0.20
N LEU A 76 4.60 8.43 -1.26
CA LEU A 76 4.22 7.16 -1.87
C LEU A 76 4.65 7.15 -3.34
N TYR A 77 5.16 6.02 -3.79
CA TYR A 77 5.51 5.76 -5.19
C TYR A 77 4.92 4.42 -5.63
N MET A 78 4.63 4.28 -6.93
CA MET A 78 3.99 3.09 -7.48
C MET A 78 4.76 2.58 -8.68
N ALA A 79 4.92 1.26 -8.79
CA ALA A 79 5.42 0.61 -10.00
C ALA A 79 4.25 0.02 -10.79
N THR A 80 4.14 0.39 -12.06
CA THR A 80 3.03 0.07 -12.98
C THR A 80 3.38 -1.03 -13.99
N ASP A 81 4.28 -1.93 -13.61
CA ASP A 81 4.71 -3.11 -14.38
C ASP A 81 3.87 -4.36 -14.11
N GLY A 82 2.76 -4.23 -13.38
CA GLY A 82 1.82 -5.30 -13.07
C GLY A 82 0.75 -5.50 -14.14
N ILE A 83 -0.03 -6.56 -13.95
CA ILE A 83 -1.17 -6.89 -14.82
C ILE A 83 -2.41 -6.17 -14.30
N LYS A 84 -3.13 -5.50 -15.21
CA LYS A 84 -4.44 -4.92 -14.90
C LYS A 84 -5.45 -6.03 -14.63
N SER A 85 -6.24 -5.90 -13.58
CA SER A 85 -7.23 -6.91 -13.22
C SER A 85 -8.55 -6.30 -12.78
N SER A 86 -9.58 -7.14 -12.70
CA SER A 86 -10.88 -6.74 -12.15
C SER A 86 -10.76 -6.38 -10.66
N PRO A 87 -11.69 -5.56 -10.14
CA PRO A 87 -11.83 -5.31 -8.70
C PRO A 87 -11.87 -6.60 -7.88
N LEU A 88 -11.26 -6.52 -6.70
CA LEU A 88 -11.44 -7.54 -5.67
C LEU A 88 -12.62 -7.17 -4.78
N ASP A 89 -13.28 -8.19 -4.26
CA ASP A 89 -14.33 -8.01 -3.26
C ASP A 89 -13.75 -7.54 -1.91
N HIS A 90 -14.60 -6.91 -1.11
CA HIS A 90 -14.21 -6.34 0.18
C HIS A 90 -13.64 -7.39 1.14
N SER A 91 -14.19 -8.62 1.13
CA SER A 91 -13.80 -9.65 2.08
C SER A 91 -12.40 -10.17 1.79
N THR A 92 -12.05 -10.38 0.51
CA THR A 92 -10.71 -10.80 0.09
C THR A 92 -9.66 -9.81 0.56
N VAL A 93 -9.85 -8.51 0.29
CA VAL A 93 -8.89 -7.47 0.71
C VAL A 93 -8.81 -7.36 2.23
N ASN A 94 -9.95 -7.33 2.92
CA ASN A 94 -9.98 -7.21 4.38
C ASN A 94 -9.33 -8.41 5.08
N ASN A 95 -9.53 -9.63 4.57
CA ASN A 95 -8.91 -10.84 5.11
C ASN A 95 -7.39 -10.81 4.95
N ASN A 96 -6.88 -10.42 3.78
CA ASN A 96 -5.44 -10.34 3.53
C ASN A 96 -4.77 -9.28 4.42
N ILE A 97 -5.38 -8.10 4.53
CA ILE A 97 -4.92 -7.03 5.42
C ILE A 97 -4.94 -7.50 6.87
N GLY A 98 -6.07 -8.07 7.31
CA GLY A 98 -6.26 -8.50 8.70
C GLY A 98 -5.23 -9.56 9.11
N PHE A 99 -5.08 -10.59 8.30
CA PHE A 99 -4.08 -11.64 8.48
C PHE A 99 -2.65 -11.09 8.55
N PHE A 100 -2.34 -10.10 7.71
CA PHE A 100 -1.00 -9.51 7.68
C PHE A 100 -0.69 -8.68 8.92
N ILE A 101 -1.59 -7.78 9.31
CA ILE A 101 -1.41 -6.97 10.52
C ILE A 101 -1.30 -7.87 11.75
N ASP A 102 -2.12 -8.93 11.83
CA ASP A 102 -2.04 -9.93 12.89
C ASP A 102 -0.68 -10.66 12.88
N SER A 103 -0.23 -11.11 11.71
CA SER A 103 1.07 -11.78 11.54
C SER A 103 2.25 -10.89 11.95
N LEU A 104 2.22 -9.60 11.59
CA LEU A 104 3.22 -8.63 12.06
C LEU A 104 3.19 -8.51 13.58
N ARG A 105 2.00 -8.29 14.14
CA ARG A 105 1.83 -8.13 15.57
C ARG A 105 2.34 -9.35 16.35
N GLN A 106 2.00 -10.56 15.90
CA GLN A 106 2.47 -11.81 16.51
C GLN A 106 3.98 -11.99 16.38
N ARG A 107 4.57 -11.69 15.22
CA ARG A 107 6.03 -11.81 15.00
C ARG A 107 6.86 -10.90 15.89
N TYR A 108 6.33 -9.74 16.25
CA TYR A 108 6.97 -8.80 17.17
C TYR A 108 6.56 -9.02 18.63
N ASP A 109 5.80 -10.07 18.94
CA ASP A 109 5.28 -10.37 20.28
C ASP A 109 4.55 -9.18 20.93
N LEU A 110 3.68 -8.54 20.15
CA LEU A 110 2.94 -7.36 20.58
C LEU A 110 1.50 -7.71 20.94
N SER A 111 1.02 -7.18 22.06
CA SER A 111 -0.42 -7.15 22.31
C SER A 111 -1.07 -6.05 21.47
N ARG A 112 -2.37 -6.19 21.18
CA ARG A 112 -3.16 -5.14 20.53
C ARG A 112 -3.15 -3.83 21.33
N GLU A 113 -3.09 -3.96 22.65
CA GLU A 113 -3.00 -2.83 23.57
C GLU A 113 -1.69 -2.06 23.38
N ARG A 114 -0.55 -2.77 23.33
CA ARG A 114 0.75 -2.15 23.08
C ARG A 114 0.80 -1.50 21.70
N LEU A 115 0.29 -2.18 20.66
CA LEU A 115 0.25 -1.62 19.31
C LEU A 115 -0.63 -0.35 19.26
N SER A 116 -1.76 -0.35 19.98
CA SER A 116 -2.64 0.82 20.14
C SER A 116 -1.91 2.01 20.76
N MET A 117 -1.12 1.77 21.82
CA MET A 117 -0.35 2.82 22.48
C MET A 117 0.71 3.45 21.56
N HIS A 118 1.34 2.66 20.68
CA HIS A 118 2.39 3.15 19.80
C HIS A 118 1.86 3.84 18.53
N THR A 119 0.73 3.39 18.00
CA THR A 119 0.16 3.89 16.74
C THR A 119 -0.91 4.96 16.93
N GLY A 120 -1.45 5.07 18.15
CA GLY A 120 -2.64 5.89 18.42
C GLY A 120 -3.93 5.30 17.84
N ILE A 121 -3.88 4.13 17.20
CA ILE A 121 -5.06 3.43 16.69
C ILE A 121 -5.70 2.65 17.83
N HIS A 122 -6.95 2.94 18.16
CA HIS A 122 -7.65 2.28 19.27
C HIS A 122 -7.61 0.75 19.16
N ARG A 123 -7.36 0.04 20.29
CA ARG A 123 -7.23 -1.43 20.32
C ARG A 123 -8.37 -2.18 19.62
N ASN A 124 -9.62 -1.71 19.79
CA ASN A 124 -10.78 -2.36 19.18
C ASN A 124 -10.79 -2.17 17.66
N THR A 125 -10.21 -1.08 17.15
CA THR A 125 -10.04 -0.88 15.71
C THR A 125 -9.02 -1.87 15.17
N ILE A 126 -7.89 -2.06 15.86
CA ILE A 126 -6.89 -3.08 15.51
C ILE A 126 -7.52 -4.47 15.50
N ASP A 127 -8.25 -4.84 16.56
CA ASP A 127 -8.95 -6.12 16.65
C ASP A 127 -9.92 -6.34 15.48
N ARG A 128 -10.71 -5.31 15.12
CA ARG A 128 -11.65 -5.39 14.00
C ARG A 128 -10.93 -5.50 12.65
N ILE A 129 -9.79 -4.83 12.47
CA ILE A 129 -8.97 -4.95 11.26
C ILE A 129 -8.41 -6.36 11.15
N GLU A 130 -7.76 -6.87 12.20
CA GLU A 130 -7.15 -8.21 12.22
C GLU A 130 -8.17 -9.32 11.95
N ASN A 131 -9.42 -9.13 12.39
CA ASN A 131 -10.51 -10.08 12.16
C ASN A 131 -11.37 -9.76 10.91
N ALA A 132 -10.91 -8.88 10.02
CA ALA A 132 -11.61 -8.48 8.78
C ALA A 132 -13.06 -7.92 8.98
N LYS A 133 -13.37 -7.44 10.19
CA LYS A 133 -14.70 -6.89 10.59
C LYS A 133 -14.89 -5.42 10.22
N VAL A 134 -13.91 -4.80 9.58
CA VAL A 134 -13.97 -3.41 9.11
C VAL A 134 -13.06 -3.24 7.91
N THR A 135 -13.49 -2.43 6.94
CA THR A 135 -12.60 -1.94 5.89
C THR A 135 -11.83 -0.73 6.41
N ALA A 136 -10.52 -0.88 6.60
CA ALA A 136 -9.66 0.18 7.09
C ALA A 136 -9.48 1.30 6.06
N ARG A 137 -9.13 2.49 6.56
CA ARG A 137 -8.67 3.61 5.74
C ARG A 137 -7.19 3.44 5.38
N VAL A 138 -6.76 3.97 4.24
CA VAL A 138 -5.37 3.88 3.81
C VAL A 138 -4.44 4.54 4.83
N SER A 139 -4.82 5.69 5.40
CA SER A 139 -4.05 6.34 6.47
C SER A 139 -3.79 5.43 7.68
N THR A 140 -4.80 4.67 8.09
CA THR A 140 -4.71 3.74 9.23
C THR A 140 -3.74 2.61 8.93
N ILE A 141 -3.80 2.07 7.70
CA ILE A 141 -2.88 1.03 7.24
C ILE A 141 -1.44 1.56 7.14
N ILE A 142 -1.25 2.77 6.61
CA ILE A 142 0.07 3.41 6.53
C ILE A 142 0.67 3.64 7.93
N GLU A 143 -0.14 4.00 8.93
CA GLU A 143 0.37 4.18 10.30
C GLU A 143 0.82 2.85 10.92
N LEU A 144 0.07 1.77 10.70
CA LEU A 144 0.50 0.43 11.08
C LEU A 144 1.82 0.06 10.37
N TYR A 145 1.91 0.32 9.06
CA TYR A 145 3.12 0.06 8.27
C TYR A 145 4.32 0.85 8.76
N ARG A 146 4.11 2.12 9.12
CA ARG A 146 5.14 2.97 9.69
C ARG A 146 5.69 2.40 10.99
N TYR A 147 4.82 1.94 11.89
CA TYR A 147 5.25 1.31 13.14
C TYR A 147 6.09 0.05 12.89
N PHE A 148 5.64 -0.80 11.97
CA PHE A 148 6.33 -2.05 11.61
C PHE A 148 7.49 -1.88 10.61
N ARG A 149 7.76 -0.65 10.15
CA ARG A 149 8.78 -0.29 9.15
C ARG A 149 8.59 -1.00 7.80
N VAL A 150 7.34 -1.14 7.37
CA VAL A 150 6.98 -1.69 6.06
C VAL A 150 7.14 -0.61 5.00
N THR A 151 8.22 -0.68 4.23
CA THR A 151 8.54 0.30 3.17
C THR A 151 8.01 -0.11 1.80
N GLU A 152 7.58 -1.35 1.63
CA GLU A 152 7.08 -1.87 0.35
C GLU A 152 5.89 -2.80 0.55
N ALA A 153 4.93 -2.72 -0.37
CA ALA A 153 3.80 -3.64 -0.46
C ALA A 153 3.49 -3.96 -1.93
N PHE A 154 2.86 -5.09 -2.21
CA PHE A 154 2.72 -5.63 -3.57
C PHE A 154 1.30 -6.07 -3.86
N THR A 155 0.94 -6.23 -5.14
CA THR A 155 -0.35 -6.79 -5.60
C THR A 155 -0.19 -8.21 -6.15
N SER A 156 -1.29 -8.99 -6.15
CA SER A 156 -1.27 -10.47 -6.24
C SER A 156 -0.86 -11.07 -7.58
N HIS A 157 -0.67 -10.24 -8.61
CA HIS A 157 -0.40 -10.72 -9.97
C HIS A 157 1.08 -10.80 -10.32
N VAL A 158 1.99 -10.55 -9.38
CA VAL A 158 3.41 -10.81 -9.60
C VAL A 158 3.67 -12.32 -9.48
N THR A 159 3.32 -13.04 -10.54
CA THR A 159 4.06 -14.25 -10.90
C THR A 159 5.47 -13.78 -11.23
N TYR A 160 6.48 -14.18 -10.46
CA TYR A 160 7.63 -14.96 -10.92
C TYR A 160 8.68 -15.07 -9.78
N ASP A 161 8.99 -16.33 -9.47
CA ASP A 161 10.24 -16.85 -8.89
C ASP A 161 10.42 -16.99 -7.37
N HIS A 162 9.68 -16.29 -6.50
CA HIS A 162 9.92 -16.42 -5.05
C HIS A 162 8.65 -16.78 -4.29
N GLN A 163 8.62 -17.96 -3.68
CA GLN A 163 7.55 -18.48 -2.79
C GLN A 163 7.28 -17.60 -1.55
N ASN A 164 7.85 -16.39 -1.49
CA ASN A 164 7.87 -15.49 -0.35
C ASN A 164 7.60 -14.04 -0.76
N ASP A 165 6.69 -13.77 -1.72
CA ASP A 165 6.25 -12.42 -2.12
C ASP A 165 4.79 -12.06 -1.73
N CYS A 166 4.62 -10.83 -1.23
CA CYS A 166 3.39 -10.27 -0.67
C CYS A 166 2.38 -10.10 -1.80
N THR A 167 1.12 -10.47 -1.58
CA THR A 167 0.10 -10.38 -2.63
C THR A 167 -1.11 -9.62 -2.09
N VAL A 168 -1.22 -8.36 -2.54
CA VAL A 168 -2.20 -7.32 -2.15
C VAL A 168 -2.22 -7.02 -0.65
N TYR A 169 -1.28 -6.17 -0.24
CA TYR A 169 -1.20 -5.59 1.11
C TYR A 169 -1.37 -6.61 2.26
N GLY A 170 -0.86 -7.83 2.05
CA GLY A 170 -0.69 -8.84 3.07
C GLY A 170 0.56 -9.68 2.82
N VAL A 171 1.52 -9.62 3.75
CA VAL A 171 2.93 -9.98 3.53
C VAL A 171 3.23 -11.46 3.54
N THR A 172 4.27 -11.74 2.75
CA THR A 172 5.25 -12.82 2.93
C THR A 172 6.53 -12.36 3.63
N LEU A 173 7.11 -13.26 4.42
CA LEU A 173 8.10 -13.07 5.49
C LEU A 173 9.37 -12.20 5.26
N ARG A 174 9.66 -11.71 4.04
CA ARG A 174 10.86 -10.91 3.69
C ARG A 174 10.83 -9.44 4.14
N CYS A 175 9.66 -8.85 4.41
CA CYS A 175 9.54 -7.45 4.85
C CYS A 175 10.05 -7.21 6.30
N ILE A 176 10.67 -8.20 6.93
CA ILE A 176 10.93 -8.27 8.37
C ILE A 176 12.32 -8.86 8.64
N ASP A 177 13.28 -8.62 7.75
CA ASP A 177 14.65 -9.12 7.94
C ASP A 177 15.40 -8.26 8.98
N LYS A 178 15.66 -8.83 10.17
CA LYS A 178 16.47 -8.20 11.21
C LYS A 178 17.98 -8.21 10.89
N ASN A 179 18.42 -8.88 9.81
CA ASN A 179 19.84 -9.15 9.55
C ASN A 179 20.40 -8.65 8.21
N LYS A 180 19.64 -7.96 7.36
CA LYS A 180 20.25 -7.25 6.20
C LYS A 180 20.86 -5.92 6.64
N LYS A 181 22.06 -6.01 7.21
CA LYS A 181 23.08 -4.98 7.02
C LYS A 181 23.29 -4.80 5.52
N ASN A 182 23.27 -3.54 5.06
CA ASN A 182 23.84 -3.01 3.82
C ASN A 182 23.95 -3.97 2.63
N ASN A 183 23.09 -3.79 1.62
CA ASN A 183 23.48 -3.77 0.21
C ASN A 183 22.27 -3.48 -0.68
N THR A 184 21.89 -2.21 -0.73
CA THR A 184 21.41 -1.63 -2.00
C THR A 184 22.14 -0.31 -2.15
N LEU A 185 23.38 -0.43 -2.59
CA LEU A 185 24.19 0.65 -3.10
C LEU A 185 23.42 1.37 -4.21
N LEU A 186 23.28 2.67 -4.02
CA LEU A 186 23.60 3.71 -5.01
C LEU A 186 23.24 3.37 -6.46
N VAL A 187 22.11 3.91 -6.91
CA VAL A 187 21.97 4.33 -8.31
C VAL A 187 22.92 5.51 -8.50
N ASN A 188 24.14 5.22 -8.94
CA ASN A 188 24.98 6.07 -9.80
C ASN A 188 26.28 5.31 -10.08
N ASP A 189 26.35 4.66 -11.24
CA ASP A 189 27.45 4.95 -12.16
C ASP A 189 26.99 4.63 -13.59
N ARG A 190 26.88 5.72 -14.36
CA ARG A 190 26.78 5.71 -15.82
C ARG A 190 28.19 5.50 -16.37
N GLN A 191 28.27 4.67 -17.41
CA GLN A 191 29.16 4.77 -18.58
C GLN A 191 30.68 4.61 -18.41
N SER A 192 31.21 3.52 -18.98
CA SER A 192 32.27 3.50 -20.03
C SER A 192 32.72 2.03 -20.20
N VAL A 193 32.28 1.26 -21.20
CA VAL A 193 32.79 1.21 -22.58
C VAL A 193 34.32 1.09 -22.68
N MET A 194 34.74 -0.09 -23.13
CA MET A 194 35.94 -0.49 -23.89
C MET A 194 37.16 0.45 -23.98
N HIS A 195 38.30 -0.05 -23.49
CA HIS A 195 39.60 -0.24 -24.16
C HIS A 195 40.39 -1.18 -23.21
N GLU A 196 41.01 -2.28 -23.62
CA GLU A 196 41.98 -2.50 -24.70
C GLU A 196 41.73 -3.81 -25.47
#